data_AF-A0A2V7Y651-F1
#
_entry.id   AF-A0A2V7Y651-F1
#
_cell.length_a   1.000
_cell.length_b   1.000
_cell.length_c   1.000
_cell.angle_alpha   90.00
_cell.angle_beta   90.00
_cell.angle_gamma   90.00
#
_symmetry.space_group_name_H-M   'P 1'
#
loop_
_entity.id
_entity.type
_entity.pdbx_description
1 polymer ?
#
loop_
_entity_poly.entity_id
_entity_poly.type
_entity_poly.pdbx_seq_one_letter_code
_entity_poly.pdbx_strand_id
1 'polypeptide(L)'
;ALGETMAVTMVIGNNPQVSLSLFAPQYTMAAVLANEFTEAADALYLNALVEIGLLLFLITVAINAFSRMLIWRVGRLRAMRPLERKVALAA
;
A
#
# COMPACT_ATOMS: atom_id res chain seq x y z
N ALA A 1 -4.26 14.19 4.80
CA ALA A 1 -3.44 13.01 4.44
C ALA A 1 -2.64 13.17 3.13
N LEU A 2 -2.79 14.25 2.34
CA LEU A 2 -2.08 14.41 1.05
C LEU A 2 -0.55 14.52 1.21
N GLY A 3 -0.07 15.12 2.30
CA GLY A 3 1.36 15.23 2.61
C GLY A 3 1.99 14.00 3.26
N GLU A 4 1.21 13.07 3.84
CA GLU A 4 1.75 11.85 4.47
C GLU A 4 2.32 10.89 3.44
N THR A 5 1.61 10.65 2.34
CA THR A 5 2.06 9.73 1.29
C THR A 5 3.29 10.27 0.56
N MET A 6 3.34 11.59 0.33
CA MET A 6 4.50 12.25 -0.28
C MET A 6 5.68 12.35 0.71
N ALA A 7 5.41 12.50 2.01
CA ALA A 7 6.44 12.43 3.05
C ALA A 7 7.06 11.03 3.13
N VAL A 8 6.23 9.97 3.04
CA VAL A 8 6.73 8.59 3.03
C VAL A 8 7.63 8.35 1.81
N THR A 9 7.28 8.84 0.61
CA THR A 9 8.16 8.72 -0.56
C THR A 9 9.50 9.45 -0.38
N MET A 10 9.49 10.59 0.33
CA MET A 10 10.70 11.37 0.60
C MET A 10 11.59 10.73 1.67
N VAL A 11 10.98 10.07 2.68
CA VAL A 11 11.68 9.28 3.71
C VAL A 11 12.35 8.03 3.12
N ILE A 12 11.74 7.42 2.11
CA ILE A 12 12.33 6.27 1.39
C ILE A 12 13.58 6.72 0.60
N GLY A 13 13.72 8.01 0.29
CA GLY A 13 14.96 8.63 -0.15
C GLY A 13 15.04 8.99 -1.63
N ASN A 14 14.14 8.45 -2.48
CA ASN A 14 14.02 8.82 -3.90
C ASN A 14 15.35 8.70 -4.68
N ASN A 15 16.18 7.71 -4.35
CA ASN A 15 17.50 7.51 -4.95
C ASN A 15 17.47 6.30 -5.89
N PRO A 16 17.73 6.46 -7.20
CA PRO A 16 17.68 5.36 -8.18
C PRO A 16 18.83 4.34 -8.05
N GLN A 17 19.60 4.36 -6.96
CA GLN A 17 20.61 3.34 -6.68
C GLN A 17 20.00 2.08 -6.06
N VAL A 18 20.17 0.96 -6.75
CA VAL A 18 19.72 -0.35 -6.26
C VAL A 18 20.71 -0.88 -5.23
N SER A 19 20.34 -0.81 -3.95
CA SER A 19 21.05 -1.42 -2.85
C SER A 19 20.18 -2.51 -2.21
N LEU A 20 20.77 -3.67 -1.91
CA LEU A 20 20.09 -4.77 -1.22
C LEU A 20 19.98 -4.54 0.31
N SER A 21 20.51 -3.42 0.81
CA SER A 21 20.41 -3.07 2.22
C SER A 21 19.02 -2.56 2.56
N LEU A 22 18.42 -3.13 3.62
CA LEU A 22 17.12 -2.70 4.16
C LEU A 22 17.10 -1.26 4.69
N PHE A 23 18.28 -0.65 4.91
CA PHE A 23 18.44 0.71 5.39
C PHE A 23 18.94 1.67 4.31
N ALA A 24 19.20 1.18 3.11
CA ALA A 24 19.58 2.07 2.01
C ALA A 24 18.32 2.77 1.46
N PRO A 25 18.45 4.02 0.99
CA PRO A 25 17.34 4.69 0.32
C PRO A 25 16.96 3.93 -0.95
N GLN A 26 15.66 3.91 -1.25
CA GLN A 26 15.08 3.20 -2.39
C GLN A 26 14.33 4.16 -3.32
N TYR A 27 14.08 3.66 -4.53
CA TYR A 27 13.19 4.30 -5.49
C TYR A 27 11.97 3.42 -5.73
N THR A 28 10.78 3.90 -5.35
CA THR A 28 9.55 3.11 -5.41
C THR A 28 8.87 3.22 -6.77
N MET A 29 8.08 2.22 -7.16
CA MET A 29 7.28 2.27 -8.40
C MET A 29 6.34 3.49 -8.45
N ALA A 30 5.79 3.91 -7.30
CA ALA A 30 4.97 5.12 -7.22
C ALA A 30 5.78 6.41 -7.46
N ALA A 31 7.02 6.47 -6.95
CA ALA A 31 7.92 7.60 -7.16
C ALA A 31 8.39 7.68 -8.62
N VAL A 32 8.70 6.53 -9.25
CA VAL A 32 8.99 6.45 -10.69
C VAL A 32 7.83 7.02 -11.50
N LEU A 33 6.60 6.59 -11.24
CA LEU A 33 5.42 7.12 -11.93
C LEU A 33 5.24 8.63 -11.69
N ALA A 34 5.42 9.12 -10.46
CA ALA A 34 5.20 10.53 -10.15
C ALA A 34 6.23 11.46 -10.81
N ASN A 35 7.49 11.04 -10.89
CA ASN A 35 8.57 11.86 -11.44
C ASN A 35 8.65 11.77 -12.97
N GLU A 36 8.52 10.56 -13.51
CA GLU A 36 8.82 10.28 -14.92
C GLU A 36 7.59 10.43 -15.83
N PHE A 37 6.36 10.41 -15.30
CA PHE A 37 5.14 10.44 -16.13
C PHE A 37 4.96 11.76 -16.88
N THR A 38 5.38 12.87 -16.29
CA THR A 38 5.37 14.19 -16.93
C THR A 38 6.59 14.45 -17.81
N GLU A 39 7.67 13.67 -17.64
CA GLU A 39 8.93 13.84 -18.37
C GLU A 39 9.05 12.88 -19.56
N ALA A 40 8.11 11.94 -19.69
CA ALA A 40 8.03 10.95 -20.77
C ALA A 40 7.66 11.58 -22.12
N ALA A 41 8.67 11.93 -22.93
CA ALA A 41 8.48 12.50 -24.28
C ALA A 41 8.20 11.42 -25.36
N ASP A 42 8.68 10.19 -25.18
CA ASP A 42 8.54 9.11 -26.17
C ASP A 42 7.36 8.17 -25.87
N ALA A 43 6.66 7.75 -26.92
CA ALA A 43 5.49 6.86 -26.81
C ALA A 43 5.84 5.49 -26.17
N LEU A 44 7.04 4.98 -26.41
CA LEU A 44 7.51 3.73 -25.79
C LEU A 44 7.67 3.88 -24.26
N TYR A 45 8.19 5.02 -23.81
CA TYR A 45 8.41 5.29 -22.40
C TYR A 45 7.07 5.49 -21.67
N LEU A 46 6.12 6.18 -22.29
CA LEU A 46 4.76 6.33 -21.77
C LEU A 46 4.05 4.98 -21.63
N ASN A 47 4.17 4.10 -22.63
CA ASN A 47 3.60 2.74 -22.56
C ASN A 47 4.20 1.92 -21.41
N ALA A 48 5.52 2.00 -21.20
CA ALA A 48 6.19 1.32 -20.09
C ALA A 48 5.72 1.84 -18.73
N LEU A 49 5.55 3.16 -18.57
CA LEU A 49 5.01 3.75 -17.34
C LEU A 49 3.56 3.30 -17.08
N VAL A 50 2.72 3.25 -18.12
CA VAL A 50 1.34 2.76 -17.99
C VAL A 50 1.31 1.30 -17.56
N GLU A 51 2.20 0.46 -18.09
CA GLU A 51 2.33 -0.94 -17.67
C GLU A 51 2.74 -1.06 -16.19
N ILE A 52 3.74 -0.29 -15.75
CA ILE A 52 4.17 -0.26 -14.35
C ILE A 52 3.03 0.23 -13.45
N GLY A 53 2.28 1.25 -13.86
CA GLY A 53 1.10 1.75 -13.14
C GLY A 53 0.01 0.70 -13.00
N LEU A 54 -0.27 -0.05 -14.08
CA LEU A 54 -1.25 -1.13 -14.06
C LEU A 54 -0.82 -2.27 -13.14
N LEU A 55 0.45 -2.66 -13.19
CA LEU A 55 1.02 -3.69 -12.33
C LEU A 55 0.92 -3.30 -10.85
N LEU A 56 1.31 -2.07 -10.52
CA LEU A 56 1.24 -1.53 -9.17
C LEU A 56 -0.21 -1.50 -8.65
N PHE A 57 -1.15 -1.12 -9.51
CA PHE A 57 -2.58 -1.14 -9.18
C PHE A 57 -3.06 -2.57 -8.88
N LEU A 58 -2.73 -3.53 -9.74
CA LEU A 58 -3.11 -4.94 -9.55
C LEU A 58 -2.55 -5.52 -8.24
N ILE A 59 -1.29 -5.24 -7.93
CA ILE A 59 -0.65 -5.67 -6.68
C ILE A 59 -1.38 -5.03 -5.49
N THR A 60 -1.69 -3.74 -5.56
CA THR A 60 -2.40 -3.03 -4.49
C THR A 60 -3.78 -3.63 -4.24
N VAL A 61 -4.55 -3.88 -5.30
CA VAL A 61 -5.88 -4.51 -5.21
C VAL A 61 -5.76 -5.92 -4.64
N ALA A 62 -4.80 -6.72 -5.11
CA ALA A 62 -4.59 -8.09 -4.63
C ALA A 62 -4.27 -8.12 -3.13
N ILE A 63 -3.35 -7.28 -2.67
CA ILE A 63 -2.97 -7.18 -1.25
C ILE A 63 -4.16 -6.71 -0.40
N ASN A 64 -4.91 -5.70 -0.88
CA ASN A 64 -6.09 -5.19 -0.17
C ASN A 64 -7.20 -6.25 -0.09
N ALA A 65 -7.45 -6.98 -1.18
CA ALA A 65 -8.42 -8.07 -1.22
C ALA A 65 -8.02 -9.20 -0.27
N PHE A 66 -6.74 -9.59 -0.26
CA PHE A 66 -6.21 -10.61 0.64
C PHE A 66 -6.32 -10.19 2.11
N SER A 67 -5.96 -8.94 2.42
CA SER A 67 -6.09 -8.35 3.77
C SER A 67 -7.53 -8.39 4.26
N ARG A 68 -8.50 -7.99 3.40
CA ARG A 68 -9.93 -8.05 3.71
C ARG A 68 -10.42 -9.49 3.91
N MET A 69 -9.99 -10.41 3.05
CA MET A 69 -10.34 -11.84 3.18
C MET A 69 -9.83 -12.42 4.51
N LEU A 70 -8.60 -12.09 4.90
CA LEU A 70 -8.01 -12.54 6.17
C LEU A 70 -8.82 -12.00 7.37
N ILE A 71 -9.17 -10.71 7.35
CA ILE A 71 -9.98 -10.09 8.39
C ILE A 71 -11.35 -10.75 8.50
N TRP A 72 -12.01 -11.07 7.37
CA TRP A 72 -13.29 -11.80 7.39
C TRP A 72 -13.17 -13.21 7.97
N ARG A 73 -12.06 -13.91 7.71
CA ARG A 73 -11.81 -15.23 8.31
C ARG A 73 -11.61 -15.13 9.82
N VAL A 74 -10.84 -14.15 10.29
CA VAL A 74 -10.53 -13.96 11.72
C VAL A 74 -11.70 -13.34 12.50
N GLY A 75 -12.47 -12.44 11.88
CA GLY A 75 -13.61 -11.75 12.51
C GLY A 75 -14.73 -12.70 12.98
N ARG A 76 -14.88 -13.86 12.35
CA ARG A 76 -15.84 -14.90 12.78
C ARG A 76 -15.53 -15.49 14.16
N LEU A 77 -14.28 -15.42 14.63
CA LEU A 77 -13.89 -15.93 15.95
C LEU A 77 -14.21 -14.96 17.10
N ARG A 78 -14.50 -13.68 16.82
CA ARG A 78 -14.69 -12.65 17.85
C ARG A 78 -16.14 -12.42 18.28
N ALA A 79 -17.10 -13.10 17.64
CA ALA A 79 -18.54 -12.94 17.90
C ALA A 79 -19.05 -13.73 19.13
N MET A 80 -18.19 -14.47 19.84
CA MET A 80 -18.57 -15.22 21.06
C MET A 80 -18.20 -14.48 22.36
N ARG A 81 -18.70 -13.26 22.57
CA ARG A 81 -18.83 -12.71 23.94
C ARG A 81 -20.20 -12.06 24.17
N PRO A 82 -21.29 -12.83 24.18
CA PRO A 82 -22.52 -12.39 24.80
C PRO A 82 -22.48 -12.67 26.31
N LEU A 83 -22.98 -11.70 27.10
CA LEU A 83 -23.52 -11.84 28.46
C LEU A 83 -22.61 -11.75 29.72
N GLU A 84 -21.83 -10.67 29.88
CA GLU A 84 -21.48 -10.20 31.24
C GLU A 84 -22.25 -8.93 31.67
N ARG A 85 -22.81 -8.17 30.71
CA ARG A 85 -23.56 -6.94 31.02
C ARG A 85 -24.95 -7.15 31.60
N LYS A 86 -25.50 -8.37 31.57
CA LYS A 86 -26.81 -8.66 32.17
C LYS A 86 -26.73 -8.98 33.67
N VAL A 87 -25.56 -9.37 34.18
CA VAL A 87 -25.39 -9.68 35.61
C VAL A 87 -25.21 -8.40 36.45
N ALA A 88 -24.53 -7.39 35.91
CA ALA A 88 -24.33 -6.10 36.59
C ALA A 88 -25.59 -5.22 36.67
N LEU A 89 -26.67 -5.57 35.97
CA LEU A 89 -27.97 -4.89 36.05
C LEU A 89 -28.98 -5.65 36.95
N ALA A 90 -28.59 -6.82 37.47
CA ALA A 90 -29.43 -7.68 38.29
C ALA A 90 -28.91 -7.87 39.73
N ALA A 91 -27.89 -7.12 40.13
CA ALA A 91 -27.30 -7.07 41.47
C ALA A 91 -27.36 -5.62 42.00
#